data_AF-A0A832X4S5-F1
#
_entry.id   AF-A0A832X4S5-F1
#
_cell.length_a   1.000
_cell.length_b   1.000
_cell.length_c   1.000
_cell.angle_alpha   90.00
_cell.angle_beta   90.00
_cell.angle_gamma   90.00
#
_symmetry.space_group_name_H-M   'P 1'
#
loop_
_entity.id
_entity.type
_entity.pdbx_description
1 polymer ?
#
loop_
_entity_poly.entity_id
_entity_poly.type
_entity_poly.pdbx_seq_one_letter_code
_entity_poly.pdbx_strand_id
1 'polypeptide(L)'
;STYNSPITIVVTLVILQLITAGGEAQIYSSVAQEIASAFSIGVVLGIIAGVFWLRVLYELRGGSYEDILTLAFALMGFSTVQVLGGNGAIFALIFGLVLGNGNVVARIFRMEKRASAGVLMKRFQAQISFLVRTFFFIYIGVVFLLPSPLILVYSIILAAILVLVRYAATVISLLGDTILLDYRHIVTAIMPRGLSTAVLTPLVIAANVKNADILVQIVITMIILTAIIATAGSYYFHHKEVA
;
A
#
# COMPACT_ATOMS: atom_id res chain seq x y z
N SER A 1 -4.51 7.46 2.67
CA SER A 1 -3.80 6.18 2.78
C SER A 1 -3.62 5.45 1.43
N THR A 2 -4.52 5.65 0.47
CA THR A 2 -4.56 4.93 -0.83
C THR A 2 -3.27 5.00 -1.66
N TYR A 3 -2.60 6.16 -1.73
CA TYR A 3 -1.35 6.29 -2.49
C TYR A 3 -0.10 5.84 -1.74
N ASN A 4 -0.07 6.03 -0.41
CA ASN A 4 1.12 5.73 0.38
C ASN A 4 1.42 4.23 0.44
N SER A 5 0.37 3.40 0.41
CA SER A 5 0.51 1.94 0.53
C SER A 5 1.25 1.31 -0.65
N PRO A 6 0.86 1.56 -1.92
CA PRO A 6 1.62 1.12 -3.08
C PRO A 6 3.03 1.69 -3.14
N ILE A 7 3.22 2.99 -2.85
CA ILE A 7 4.56 3.62 -2.88
C ILE A 7 5.49 2.94 -1.87
N THR A 8 5.00 2.63 -0.66
CA THR A 8 5.78 1.91 0.35
C THR A 8 6.17 0.51 -0.13
N ILE A 9 5.25 -0.21 -0.78
CA ILE A 9 5.52 -1.53 -1.36
C ILE A 9 6.61 -1.43 -2.43
N VAL A 10 6.50 -0.47 -3.33
CA VAL A 10 7.48 -0.23 -4.41
C VAL A 10 8.84 0.08 -3.81
N VAL A 11 8.93 1.09 -2.94
CA VAL A 11 10.20 1.50 -2.32
C VAL A 11 10.83 0.35 -1.53
N THR A 12 10.03 -0.45 -0.81
CA THR A 12 10.55 -1.60 -0.06
C THR A 12 11.08 -2.70 -0.98
N LEU A 13 10.35 -3.03 -2.06
CA LEU A 13 10.81 -4.00 -3.05
C LEU A 13 12.11 -3.55 -3.73
N VAL A 14 12.22 -2.26 -4.04
CA VAL A 14 13.40 -1.65 -4.61
C VAL A 14 14.60 -1.74 -3.67
N ILE A 15 14.42 -1.41 -2.39
CA ILE A 15 15.47 -1.54 -1.38
C ILE A 15 15.88 -3.01 -1.22
N LEU A 16 14.93 -3.94 -1.28
CA LEU A 16 15.21 -5.37 -1.20
C LEU A 16 16.06 -5.84 -2.39
N GLN A 17 15.69 -5.44 -3.60
CA GLN A 17 16.46 -5.73 -4.82
C GLN A 17 17.89 -5.17 -4.73
N LEU A 18 18.05 -3.93 -4.26
CA LEU A 18 19.35 -3.31 -4.01
C LEU A 18 20.21 -4.10 -3.03
N ILE A 19 19.62 -4.60 -1.94
CA ILE A 19 20.34 -5.38 -0.93
C ILE A 19 20.75 -6.75 -1.48
N THR A 20 19.89 -7.38 -2.29
CA THR A 20 20.16 -8.70 -2.87
C THR A 20 21.11 -8.66 -4.08
N ALA A 21 21.20 -7.54 -4.79
CA ALA A 21 22.02 -7.39 -6.00
C ALA A 21 23.54 -7.27 -5.74
N GLY A 22 23.98 -7.12 -4.49
CA GLY A 22 25.39 -7.03 -4.13
C GLY A 22 25.97 -5.63 -4.39
N GLY A 23 26.49 -5.00 -3.33
CA GLY A 23 26.95 -3.61 -3.33
C GLY A 23 28.25 -3.35 -4.09
N GLU A 24 28.23 -3.42 -5.42
CA GLU A 24 29.31 -2.87 -6.25
C GLU A 24 28.94 -1.47 -6.74
N ALA A 25 29.83 -0.49 -6.51
CA ALA A 25 29.59 0.94 -6.71
C ALA A 25 29.38 1.38 -8.17
N GLN A 26 29.48 0.47 -9.16
CA GLN A 26 29.17 0.70 -10.57
C GLN A 26 27.67 0.53 -10.90
N ILE A 27 26.83 0.16 -9.92
CA ILE A 27 25.45 -0.35 -10.09
C ILE A 27 24.35 0.70 -9.81
N TYR A 28 24.68 1.91 -9.37
CA TYR A 28 23.66 2.92 -9.04
C TYR A 28 22.83 3.38 -10.24
N SER A 29 23.43 3.47 -11.43
CA SER A 29 22.71 3.82 -12.67
C SER A 29 21.85 2.67 -13.17
N SER A 30 22.32 1.42 -13.09
CA SER A 30 21.57 0.24 -13.51
C SER A 30 20.37 -0.02 -12.61
N VAL A 31 20.51 0.16 -11.30
CA VAL A 31 19.36 -0.04 -10.39
C VAL A 31 18.33 1.07 -10.54
N ALA A 32 18.74 2.33 -10.66
CA ALA A 32 17.79 3.41 -10.96
C ALA A 32 17.01 3.13 -12.26
N GLN A 33 17.69 2.60 -13.28
CA GLN A 33 17.08 2.22 -14.55
C GLN A 33 16.16 1.00 -14.43
N GLU A 34 16.54 -0.03 -13.67
CA GLU A 34 15.69 -1.18 -13.38
C GLU A 34 14.42 -0.77 -12.64
N ILE A 35 14.53 0.08 -11.60
CA ILE A 35 13.39 0.62 -10.87
C ILE A 35 12.47 1.40 -11.81
N ALA A 36 13.05 2.30 -12.61
CA ALA A 36 12.30 3.11 -13.56
C ALA A 36 11.60 2.23 -14.61
N SER A 37 12.25 1.17 -15.09
CA SER A 37 11.66 0.21 -16.02
C SER A 37 10.54 -0.60 -15.38
N ALA A 38 10.73 -1.14 -14.17
CA ALA A 38 9.75 -1.94 -13.47
C ALA A 38 8.50 -1.12 -13.13
N PHE A 39 8.70 0.15 -12.73
CA PHE A 39 7.64 1.12 -12.52
C PHE A 39 6.89 1.42 -13.83
N SER A 40 7.62 1.75 -14.91
CA SER A 40 7.04 2.10 -16.20
C SER A 40 6.25 0.95 -16.80
N ILE A 41 6.78 -0.28 -16.76
CA ILE A 41 6.10 -1.49 -17.23
C ILE A 41 4.79 -1.69 -16.46
N GLY A 42 4.82 -1.57 -15.13
CA GLY A 42 3.62 -1.68 -14.30
C GLY A 42 2.55 -0.63 -14.63
N VAL A 43 2.96 0.63 -14.82
CA VAL A 43 2.04 1.72 -15.20
C VAL A 43 1.45 1.50 -16.59
N VAL A 44 2.29 1.26 -17.59
CA VAL A 44 1.87 1.12 -19.00
C VAL A 44 0.93 -0.07 -19.16
N LEU A 45 1.32 -1.24 -18.64
CA LEU A 45 0.47 -2.43 -18.70
C LEU A 45 -0.81 -2.25 -17.88
N GLY A 46 -0.76 -1.55 -16.75
CA GLY A 46 -1.94 -1.25 -15.93
C GLY A 46 -2.96 -0.38 -16.66
N ILE A 47 -2.50 0.63 -17.41
CA ILE A 47 -3.38 1.48 -18.23
C ILE A 47 -3.96 0.67 -19.39
N ILE A 48 -3.13 -0.05 -20.14
CA ILE A 48 -3.57 -0.83 -21.31
C ILE A 48 -4.60 -1.89 -20.87
N ALA A 49 -4.28 -2.67 -19.85
CA ALA A 49 -5.17 -3.69 -19.32
C ALA A 49 -6.45 -3.08 -18.73
N GLY A 50 -6.35 -1.93 -18.04
CA GLY A 50 -7.52 -1.24 -17.49
C GLY A 50 -8.47 -0.72 -18.57
N VAL A 51 -7.95 -0.09 -19.62
CA VAL A 51 -8.75 0.42 -20.75
C VAL A 51 -9.37 -0.75 -21.55
N PHE A 52 -8.59 -1.80 -21.79
CA PHE A 52 -9.09 -3.02 -22.42
C PHE A 52 -10.24 -3.63 -21.60
N TRP A 53 -10.05 -3.75 -20.29
CA TRP A 53 -11.05 -4.35 -19.41
C TRP A 53 -12.32 -3.50 -19.29
N LEU A 54 -12.24 -2.17 -19.37
CA LEU A 54 -13.43 -1.31 -19.41
C LEU A 54 -14.35 -1.63 -20.61
N ARG A 55 -13.79 -2.04 -21.75
CA ARG A 55 -14.59 -2.49 -22.92
C ARG A 55 -15.28 -3.82 -22.63
N VAL A 56 -14.53 -4.78 -22.10
CA VAL A 56 -15.03 -6.11 -21.73
C VAL A 56 -16.13 -6.00 -20.67
N LEU A 57 -15.96 -5.13 -19.67
CA LEU A 57 -16.95 -4.89 -18.62
C LEU A 57 -18.25 -4.26 -19.16
N TYR A 58 -18.16 -3.48 -20.23
CA TYR A 58 -19.36 -2.93 -20.87
C TYR A 58 -20.16 -4.03 -21.59
N GLU A 59 -19.49 -4.96 -22.25
CA GLU A 59 -20.13 -6.07 -22.98
C GLU A 59 -20.72 -7.12 -22.02
N LEU A 60 -20.08 -7.33 -20.87
CA LEU A 60 -20.52 -8.28 -19.85
C LEU A 60 -21.56 -7.71 -18.88
N ARG A 61 -21.95 -6.44 -19.05
CA ARG A 61 -22.82 -5.70 -18.13
C ARG A 61 -24.20 -6.38 -18.01
N GLY A 62 -24.52 -6.90 -16.85
CA GLY A 62 -25.71 -7.70 -16.54
C GLY A 62 -25.42 -9.15 -16.13
N GLY A 63 -24.17 -9.58 -16.08
CA GLY A 63 -23.78 -10.94 -15.68
C GLY A 63 -23.59 -11.10 -14.16
N SER A 64 -24.03 -12.22 -13.58
CA SER A 64 -23.87 -12.49 -12.13
C SER A 64 -22.42 -12.63 -11.65
N TYR A 65 -21.43 -12.70 -12.56
CA TYR A 65 -20.03 -13.03 -12.26
C TYR A 65 -19.01 -11.97 -12.68
N GLU A 66 -19.44 -10.77 -13.07
CA GLU A 66 -18.54 -9.67 -13.46
C GLU A 66 -17.47 -9.38 -12.39
N ASP A 67 -17.90 -9.46 -11.12
CA ASP A 67 -17.08 -9.13 -9.95
C ASP A 67 -15.89 -10.08 -9.76
N ILE A 68 -16.16 -11.38 -9.82
CA ILE A 68 -15.15 -12.43 -9.68
C ILE A 68 -14.21 -12.42 -10.90
N LEU A 69 -14.77 -12.21 -12.10
CA LEU A 69 -13.97 -12.17 -13.33
C LEU A 69 -12.95 -11.02 -13.32
N THR A 70 -13.37 -9.85 -12.84
CA THR A 70 -12.47 -8.68 -12.72
C THR A 70 -11.38 -8.89 -11.68
N LEU A 71 -11.71 -9.55 -10.55
CA LEU A 71 -10.70 -9.92 -9.56
C LEU A 71 -9.69 -10.93 -10.14
N ALA A 72 -10.17 -11.97 -10.84
CA ALA A 72 -9.32 -12.96 -11.47
C ALA A 72 -8.38 -12.34 -12.51
N PHE A 73 -8.90 -11.44 -13.35
CA PHE A 73 -8.10 -10.72 -14.33
C PHE A 73 -7.05 -9.80 -13.68
N ALA A 74 -7.41 -9.12 -12.59
CA ALA A 74 -6.46 -8.31 -11.83
C ALA A 74 -5.29 -9.14 -11.27
N LEU A 75 -5.58 -10.33 -10.73
CA LEU A 75 -4.57 -11.26 -10.20
C LEU A 75 -3.70 -11.85 -11.32
N MET A 76 -4.31 -12.21 -12.45
CA MET A 76 -3.59 -12.71 -13.61
C MET A 76 -2.64 -11.63 -14.16
N GLY A 77 -3.13 -10.40 -14.34
CA GLY A 77 -2.31 -9.27 -14.78
C GLY A 77 -1.18 -8.94 -13.81
N PHE A 78 -1.42 -9.04 -12.50
CA PHE A 78 -0.38 -8.89 -11.48
C PHE A 78 0.77 -9.88 -11.70
N SER A 79 0.46 -11.17 -11.91
CA SER A 79 1.46 -12.21 -12.13
C SER A 79 2.21 -12.02 -13.45
N THR A 80 1.50 -11.72 -14.54
CA THR A 80 2.11 -11.47 -15.86
C THR A 80 3.10 -10.30 -15.83
N VAL A 81 2.73 -9.20 -15.16
CA VAL A 81 3.62 -8.04 -15.01
C VAL A 81 4.87 -8.41 -14.21
N GLN A 82 4.73 -9.23 -13.18
CA GLN A 82 5.85 -9.67 -12.37
C GLN A 82 6.83 -10.56 -13.14
N VAL A 83 6.34 -11.42 -14.04
CA VAL A 83 7.18 -12.23 -14.95
C VAL A 83 7.91 -11.36 -15.99
N LEU A 84 7.28 -10.27 -16.45
CA LEU A 84 7.88 -9.32 -17.39
C LEU A 84 8.91 -8.38 -16.75
N GLY A 85 9.26 -8.56 -15.47
CA GLY A 85 10.17 -7.68 -14.73
C GLY A 85 9.53 -6.36 -14.27
N GLY A 86 8.20 -6.24 -14.38
CA GLY A 86 7.44 -5.11 -13.88
C GLY A 86 6.97 -5.29 -12.43
N ASN A 87 6.50 -4.20 -11.82
CA ASN A 87 5.92 -4.27 -10.48
C ASN A 87 4.41 -4.56 -10.54
N GLY A 88 4.01 -5.77 -10.16
CA GLY A 88 2.60 -6.18 -10.12
C GLY A 88 1.72 -5.32 -9.20
N ALA A 89 2.26 -4.78 -8.09
CA ALA A 89 1.49 -3.94 -7.19
C ALA A 89 1.15 -2.57 -7.81
N ILE A 90 2.08 -2.00 -8.59
CA ILE A 90 1.83 -0.79 -9.39
C ILE A 90 0.77 -1.08 -10.45
N PHE A 91 0.89 -2.21 -11.15
CA PHE A 91 -0.12 -2.62 -12.11
C PHE A 91 -1.51 -2.67 -11.48
N ALA A 92 -1.67 -3.37 -10.35
CA ALA A 92 -2.96 -3.50 -9.67
C ALA A 92 -3.52 -2.14 -9.21
N LEU A 93 -2.66 -1.23 -8.74
CA LEU A 93 -3.06 0.14 -8.39
C LEU A 93 -3.61 0.89 -9.60
N ILE A 94 -2.84 0.92 -10.69
CA ILE A 94 -3.18 1.69 -11.89
C ILE A 94 -4.42 1.08 -12.57
N PHE A 95 -4.48 -0.24 -12.67
CA PHE A 95 -5.65 -0.98 -13.14
C PHE A 95 -6.90 -0.64 -12.31
N GLY A 96 -6.81 -0.70 -10.98
CA GLY A 96 -7.90 -0.35 -10.08
C GLY A 96 -8.31 1.12 -10.18
N LEU A 97 -7.35 2.02 -10.38
CA LEU A 97 -7.60 3.46 -10.58
C LEU A 97 -8.33 3.73 -11.89
N VAL A 98 -7.96 3.04 -12.97
CA VAL A 98 -8.63 3.11 -14.28
C VAL A 98 -10.07 2.58 -14.18
N LEU A 99 -10.28 1.43 -13.54
CA LEU A 99 -11.63 0.87 -13.35
C LEU A 99 -12.51 1.73 -12.43
N GLY A 100 -11.93 2.26 -11.35
CA GLY A 100 -12.62 3.14 -10.41
C GLY A 100 -13.07 4.46 -11.05
N ASN A 101 -12.29 4.97 -12.01
CA ASN A 101 -12.55 6.18 -12.77
C ASN A 101 -13.06 5.93 -14.20
N GLY A 102 -13.66 4.76 -14.46
CA GLY A 102 -14.04 4.32 -15.81
C GLY A 102 -14.84 5.35 -16.61
N ASN A 103 -15.69 6.16 -15.97
CA ASN A 103 -16.44 7.23 -16.65
C ASN A 103 -15.56 8.39 -17.15
N VAL A 104 -14.52 8.75 -16.42
CA VAL A 104 -13.56 9.80 -16.81
C VAL A 104 -12.60 9.27 -17.87
N VAL A 105 -12.12 8.04 -17.68
CA VAL A 105 -11.22 7.37 -18.64
C VAL A 105 -11.95 7.13 -19.97
N ALA A 106 -13.20 6.66 -19.95
CA ALA A 106 -14.01 6.50 -21.16
C ALA A 106 -14.24 7.82 -21.90
N ARG A 107 -14.36 8.95 -21.19
CA ARG A 107 -14.47 10.28 -21.79
C ARG A 107 -13.16 10.73 -22.45
N ILE A 108 -12.02 10.52 -21.78
CA ILE A 108 -10.70 10.87 -22.32
C ILE A 108 -10.39 10.05 -23.58
N PHE A 109 -10.71 8.75 -23.57
CA PHE A 109 -10.51 7.85 -24.71
C PHE A 109 -11.65 7.88 -25.75
N ARG A 110 -12.59 8.84 -25.65
CA ARG A 110 -13.75 9.00 -26.57
C ARG A 110 -14.54 7.70 -26.82
N MET A 111 -14.67 6.86 -25.80
CA MET A 111 -15.49 5.66 -25.89
C MET A 111 -16.97 6.05 -25.73
N GLU A 112 -17.80 5.69 -26.71
CA GLU A 112 -19.27 5.96 -26.70
C GLU A 112 -19.99 5.30 -25.51
N LYS A 113 -19.35 4.29 -24.90
CA LYS A 113 -19.95 3.33 -23.99
C LYS A 113 -19.41 3.53 -22.57
N ARG A 114 -20.27 4.09 -21.70
CA ARG A 114 -19.94 4.39 -20.29
C ARG A 114 -20.03 3.13 -19.45
N ALA A 115 -18.90 2.55 -19.09
CA ALA A 115 -18.81 1.53 -18.05
C ALA A 115 -17.87 2.02 -16.94
N SER A 116 -18.31 1.88 -15.69
CA SER A 116 -17.49 2.07 -14.50
C SER A 116 -17.67 0.86 -13.60
N ALA A 117 -16.67 0.54 -12.78
CA ALA A 117 -16.83 -0.47 -11.73
C ALA A 117 -18.13 -0.22 -10.95
N GLY A 118 -19.07 -1.16 -11.04
CA GLY A 118 -20.37 -1.07 -10.40
C GLY A 118 -20.28 -0.98 -8.88
N VAL A 119 -21.36 -0.55 -8.24
CA VAL A 119 -21.44 -0.52 -6.76
C VAL A 119 -21.26 -1.92 -6.18
N LEU A 120 -21.73 -2.96 -6.87
CA LEU A 120 -21.61 -4.36 -6.46
C LEU A 120 -20.14 -4.83 -6.48
N MET A 121 -19.44 -4.63 -7.60
CA MET A 121 -17.98 -4.82 -7.71
C MET A 121 -17.21 -4.18 -6.57
N LYS A 122 -17.48 -2.90 -6.28
CA LYS A 122 -16.78 -2.18 -5.21
C LYS A 122 -17.06 -2.80 -3.84
N ARG A 123 -18.30 -3.25 -3.59
CA ARG A 123 -18.66 -3.93 -2.35
C ARG A 123 -18.00 -5.30 -2.23
N PHE A 124 -18.00 -6.10 -3.30
CA PHE A 124 -17.34 -7.41 -3.31
C PHE A 124 -15.83 -7.27 -3.06
N GLN A 125 -15.18 -6.36 -3.77
CA GLN A 125 -13.75 -6.08 -3.57
C GLN A 125 -13.46 -5.55 -2.15
N ALA A 126 -14.37 -4.74 -1.58
CA ALA A 126 -14.25 -4.30 -0.18
C ALA A 126 -14.38 -5.45 0.82
N GLN A 127 -15.29 -6.40 0.58
CA GLN A 127 -15.44 -7.61 1.41
C GLN A 127 -14.17 -8.48 1.35
N ILE A 128 -13.61 -8.69 0.15
CA ILE A 128 -12.34 -9.42 0.00
C ILE A 128 -11.20 -8.67 0.70
N SER A 129 -11.09 -7.35 0.53
CA SER A 129 -10.08 -6.55 1.22
C SER A 129 -10.21 -6.62 2.74
N PHE A 130 -11.44 -6.64 3.26
CA PHE A 130 -11.70 -6.82 4.68
C PHE A 130 -11.25 -8.20 5.17
N LEU A 131 -11.60 -9.27 4.46
CA LEU A 131 -11.19 -10.63 4.81
C LEU A 131 -9.66 -10.76 4.84
N VAL A 132 -8.99 -10.32 3.77
CA VAL A 132 -7.53 -10.36 3.64
C VAL A 132 -6.87 -9.54 4.75
N ARG A 133 -7.40 -8.37 5.07
CA ARG A 133 -6.93 -7.53 6.19
C ARG A 133 -7.03 -8.25 7.53
N THR A 134 -8.16 -8.88 7.82
CA THR A 134 -8.36 -9.64 9.05
C THR A 134 -7.39 -10.81 9.14
N PHE A 135 -7.21 -11.54 8.04
CA PHE A 135 -6.22 -12.62 7.97
C PHE A 135 -4.80 -12.11 8.27
N PHE A 136 -4.38 -10.99 7.66
CA PHE A 136 -3.06 -10.42 7.96
C PHE A 136 -2.90 -10.03 9.43
N PHE A 137 -3.92 -9.44 10.06
CA PHE A 137 -3.82 -9.09 11.48
C PHE A 137 -3.73 -10.33 12.38
N ILE A 138 -4.49 -11.38 12.08
CA ILE A 138 -4.39 -12.66 12.79
C ILE A 138 -2.99 -13.24 12.60
N TYR A 139 -2.47 -13.26 11.37
CA TYR A 139 -1.13 -13.75 11.06
C TYR A 139 -0.03 -13.00 11.84
N ILE A 140 -0.08 -11.65 11.88
CA ILE A 140 0.85 -10.85 12.69
C ILE A 140 0.77 -11.24 14.17
N GLY A 141 -0.45 -11.43 14.69
CA GLY A 141 -0.65 -11.85 16.07
C GLY A 141 -0.09 -13.24 16.37
N VAL A 142 -0.17 -14.17 15.42
CA VAL A 142 0.39 -15.53 15.55
C VAL A 142 1.92 -15.52 15.48
N VAL A 143 2.50 -14.70 14.61
CA VAL A 143 3.97 -14.56 14.46
C VAL A 143 4.58 -13.70 15.57
N PHE A 144 3.76 -12.97 16.33
CA PHE A 144 4.24 -12.13 17.42
C PHE A 144 4.80 -12.98 18.56
N LEU A 145 6.11 -12.87 18.75
CA LEU A 145 6.84 -13.42 19.89
C LEU A 145 7.18 -12.29 20.85
N LEU A 146 7.16 -12.57 22.16
CA LEU A 146 7.60 -11.63 23.17
C LEU A 146 9.05 -11.18 22.88
N PRO A 147 9.27 -9.90 22.53
CA PRO A 147 10.59 -9.42 22.18
C PRO A 147 11.47 -9.36 23.42
N SER A 148 12.78 -9.55 23.23
CA SER A 148 13.75 -9.28 24.30
C SER A 148 13.67 -7.81 24.75
N PRO A 149 14.06 -7.49 26.01
CA PRO A 149 14.00 -6.11 26.51
C PRO A 149 14.75 -5.10 25.62
N LEU A 150 15.86 -5.52 25.00
CA LEU A 150 16.60 -4.69 24.06
C LEU A 150 15.81 -4.40 22.78
N ILE A 151 15.17 -5.41 22.19
CA ILE A 151 14.33 -5.25 20.99
C ILE A 151 13.14 -4.32 21.30
N LEU A 152 12.54 -4.45 22.49
CA LEU A 152 11.47 -3.58 22.92
C LEU A 152 11.91 -2.10 22.95
N VAL A 153 13.09 -1.82 23.51
CA VAL A 153 13.64 -0.45 23.55
C VAL A 153 13.88 0.08 22.14
N TYR A 154 14.49 -0.71 21.25
CA TYR A 154 14.70 -0.28 19.86
C TYR A 154 13.38 0.00 19.13
N SER A 155 12.35 -0.84 19.31
CA SER A 155 11.03 -0.64 18.74
C SER A 155 10.35 0.64 19.25
N ILE A 156 10.49 0.95 20.54
CA ILE A 156 9.94 2.18 21.14
C ILE A 156 10.65 3.41 20.56
N ILE A 157 11.98 3.39 20.48
CA ILE A 157 12.76 4.49 19.90
C ILE A 157 12.37 4.71 18.44
N LEU A 158 12.32 3.65 17.64
CA LEU A 158 11.89 3.71 16.24
C LEU A 158 10.46 4.23 16.09
N ALA A 159 9.53 3.76 16.92
CA ALA A 159 8.16 4.25 16.93
C ALA A 159 8.11 5.76 17.26
N ALA A 160 8.86 6.22 18.25
CA ALA A 160 8.94 7.63 18.63
C ALA A 160 9.54 8.48 17.49
N ILE A 161 10.64 8.04 16.87
CA ILE A 161 11.24 8.72 15.71
C ILE A 161 10.23 8.81 14.56
N LEU A 162 9.50 7.73 14.26
CA LEU A 162 8.50 7.73 13.20
C LEU A 162 7.35 8.71 13.46
N VAL A 163 6.89 8.81 14.70
CA VAL A 163 5.87 9.79 15.11
C VAL A 163 6.42 11.21 14.97
N LEU A 164 7.66 11.46 15.39
CA LEU A 164 8.32 12.76 15.26
C LEU A 164 8.52 13.18 13.80
N VAL A 165 9.05 12.29 12.96
CA VAL A 165 9.22 12.54 11.52
C VAL A 165 7.86 12.81 10.87
N ARG A 166 6.81 12.13 11.30
CA ARG A 166 5.46 12.37 10.79
C ARG A 166 4.94 13.74 11.22
N TYR A 167 5.10 14.10 12.48
CA TYR A 167 4.74 15.43 12.98
C TYR A 167 5.46 16.52 12.18
N ALA A 168 6.77 16.39 11.98
CA ALA A 168 7.57 17.30 11.17
C ALA A 168 7.07 17.37 9.71
N ALA A 169 6.84 16.22 9.06
CA ALA A 169 6.35 16.17 7.69
C ALA A 169 4.96 16.80 7.53
N THR A 170 4.06 16.62 8.51
CA THR A 170 2.73 17.25 8.52
C THR A 170 2.87 18.76 8.70
N VAL A 171 3.68 19.24 9.64
CA VAL A 171 3.94 20.67 9.85
C VAL A 171 4.50 21.32 8.59
N ILE A 172 5.48 20.67 7.95
CA ILE A 172 6.08 21.17 6.69
C ILE A 172 5.04 21.21 5.56
N SER A 173 4.19 20.20 5.46
CA SER A 173 3.15 20.13 4.40
C SER A 173 2.00 21.11 4.63
N LEU A 174 1.77 21.55 5.87
CA LEU A 174 0.70 22.49 6.25
C LEU A 174 1.14 23.97 6.22
N LEU A 175 2.41 24.28 5.94
CA LEU A 175 2.89 25.66 5.80
C LEU A 175 2.19 26.45 4.68
N GLY A 176 1.43 25.79 3.79
CA GLY A 176 0.71 26.41 2.67
C GLY A 176 -0.79 26.64 2.86
N ASP A 177 -1.43 26.17 3.93
CA ASP A 177 -2.90 26.26 4.07
C ASP A 177 -3.32 26.49 5.54
N THR A 178 -3.89 27.67 5.83
CA THR A 178 -4.13 28.17 7.19
C THR A 178 -5.32 27.52 7.90
N ILE A 179 -6.26 26.91 7.15
CA ILE A 179 -7.47 26.28 7.69
C ILE A 179 -7.19 24.87 8.26
N LEU A 180 -6.16 24.18 7.75
CA LEU A 180 -5.79 22.82 8.19
C LEU A 180 -4.87 22.81 9.41
N LEU A 181 -4.33 23.96 9.81
CA LEU A 181 -3.44 24.10 10.97
C LEU A 181 -4.15 23.88 12.32
N ASP A 182 -5.43 24.19 12.43
CA ASP A 182 -6.22 23.91 13.65
C ASP A 182 -6.47 22.41 13.83
N TYR A 183 -6.66 21.67 12.74
CA TYR A 183 -6.84 20.22 12.75
C TYR A 183 -5.52 19.45 12.71
N ARG A 184 -4.36 20.11 12.83
CA ARG A 184 -3.03 19.47 12.73
C ARG A 184 -2.89 18.26 13.65
N HIS A 185 -3.48 18.33 14.84
CA HIS A 185 -3.40 17.28 15.85
C HIS A 185 -4.22 16.05 15.44
N ILE A 186 -5.39 16.27 14.82
CA ILE A 186 -6.28 15.21 14.31
C ILE A 186 -5.68 14.59 13.03
N VAL A 187 -5.14 15.41 12.13
CA VAL A 187 -4.45 14.94 10.91
C VAL A 187 -3.20 14.11 11.25
N THR A 188 -2.52 14.44 12.35
CA THR A 188 -1.37 13.66 12.83
C THR A 188 -1.81 12.38 13.55
N ALA A 189 -2.93 12.42 14.27
CA ALA A 189 -3.47 11.27 15.02
C ALA A 189 -4.15 10.21 14.14
N ILE A 190 -4.73 10.58 12.99
CA ILE A 190 -5.30 9.62 12.03
C ILE A 190 -4.16 8.94 11.27
N MET A 191 -3.55 7.96 11.92
CA MET A 191 -2.41 7.21 11.40
C MET A 191 -2.76 5.73 11.23
N PRO A 192 -3.46 5.32 10.16
CA PRO A 192 -3.57 3.91 9.81
C PRO A 192 -2.26 3.49 9.14
N ARG A 193 -1.21 3.28 9.93
CA ARG A 193 0.02 2.62 9.48
C ARG A 193 0.09 1.26 10.13
N GLY A 194 0.16 0.22 9.30
CA GLY A 194 0.26 -1.15 9.79
C GLY A 194 0.13 -2.17 8.69
N LEU A 195 -0.84 -1.99 7.77
CA LEU A 195 -1.15 -3.06 6.82
C LEU A 195 -0.05 -3.27 5.77
N SER A 196 0.38 -2.22 5.07
CA SER A 196 1.39 -2.36 4.01
C SER A 196 2.74 -2.83 4.56
N THR A 197 3.17 -2.27 5.70
CA THR A 197 4.41 -2.68 6.36
C THR A 197 4.32 -4.12 6.85
N ALA A 198 3.20 -4.53 7.46
CA ALA A 198 3.02 -5.90 7.90
C ALA A 198 3.04 -6.92 6.77
N VAL A 199 2.49 -6.59 5.60
CA VAL A 199 2.50 -7.48 4.43
C VAL A 199 3.91 -7.62 3.86
N LEU A 200 4.75 -6.59 3.99
CA LEU A 200 6.13 -6.59 3.48
C LEU A 200 7.11 -7.29 4.41
N THR A 201 6.85 -7.32 5.72
CA THR A 201 7.74 -7.93 6.72
C THR A 201 8.12 -9.39 6.40
N PRO A 202 7.19 -10.29 6.01
CA PRO A 202 7.53 -11.66 5.63
C PRO A 202 8.40 -11.75 4.37
N LEU A 203 8.28 -10.78 3.46
CA LEU A 203 9.07 -10.74 2.23
C LEU A 203 10.57 -10.53 2.52
N VAL A 204 10.90 -9.82 3.60
CA VAL A 204 12.29 -9.60 4.05
C VAL A 204 12.91 -10.90 4.57
N ILE A 205 12.13 -11.74 5.25
CA ILE A 205 12.57 -13.09 5.67
C ILE A 205 12.84 -13.95 4.43
N ALA A 206 11.92 -13.93 3.45
CA ALA A 206 12.06 -14.71 2.22
C ALA A 206 13.29 -14.31 1.40
N ALA A 207 13.72 -13.05 1.47
CA ALA A 207 14.92 -12.55 0.80
C ALA A 207 16.24 -12.91 1.51
N ASN A 208 16.20 -13.67 2.61
CA ASN A 208 17.36 -14.21 3.32
C ASN A 208 18.39 -13.12 3.76
N VAL A 209 17.87 -11.96 4.16
CA VAL A 209 18.71 -10.85 4.65
C VAL A 209 19.27 -11.21 6.04
N LYS A 210 20.55 -10.91 6.28
CA LYS A 210 21.17 -11.11 7.60
C LYS A 210 20.36 -10.39 8.69
N ASN A 211 20.09 -11.07 9.81
CA ASN A 211 19.28 -10.56 10.93
C ASN A 211 17.83 -10.21 10.58
N ALA A 212 17.25 -10.82 9.53
CA ALA A 212 15.84 -10.62 9.17
C ALA A 212 14.88 -10.88 10.34
N ASP A 213 15.16 -11.88 11.18
CA ASP A 213 14.31 -12.21 12.34
C ASP A 213 14.22 -11.06 13.34
N ILE A 214 15.36 -10.41 13.63
CA ILE A 214 15.42 -9.26 14.54
C ILE A 214 14.67 -8.07 13.94
N LEU A 215 14.85 -7.80 12.64
CA LEU A 215 14.13 -6.74 11.93
C LEU A 215 12.62 -6.98 11.96
N VAL A 216 12.19 -8.21 11.73
CA VAL A 216 10.77 -8.60 11.77
C VAL A 216 10.18 -8.38 13.15
N GLN A 217 10.86 -8.82 14.21
CA GLN A 217 10.42 -8.61 15.59
C GLN A 217 10.31 -7.12 15.93
N ILE A 218 11.28 -6.31 15.50
CA ILE A 218 11.26 -4.86 15.72
C ILE A 218 10.04 -4.23 15.02
N VAL A 219 9.81 -4.57 13.75
CA VAL A 219 8.73 -4.01 12.93
C VAL A 219 7.36 -4.42 13.44
N ILE A 220 7.16 -5.69 13.81
CA ILE A 220 5.88 -6.16 14.36
C ILE A 220 5.57 -5.45 15.68
N THR A 221 6.54 -5.41 16.60
CA THR A 221 6.40 -4.70 17.89
C THR A 221 6.07 -3.23 17.67
N MET A 222 6.74 -2.58 16.71
CA MET A 222 6.49 -1.19 16.33
C MET A 222 5.06 -0.99 15.77
N ILE A 223 4.55 -1.91 14.93
CA ILE A 223 3.17 -1.83 14.40
C ILE A 223 2.15 -1.91 15.53
N ILE A 224 2.35 -2.82 16.50
CA ILE A 224 1.47 -2.94 17.67
C ILE A 224 1.51 -1.67 18.52
N LEU A 225 2.70 -1.17 18.84
CA LEU A 225 2.88 0.06 19.63
C LEU A 225 2.22 1.27 18.94
N THR A 226 2.45 1.44 17.65
CA THR A 226 1.87 2.56 16.88
C THR A 226 0.36 2.44 16.73
N ALA A 227 -0.19 1.22 16.61
CA ALA A 227 -1.63 0.99 16.62
C ALA A 227 -2.26 1.38 17.96
N ILE A 228 -1.65 0.99 19.09
CA ILE A 228 -2.11 1.37 20.43
C ILE A 228 -2.05 2.89 20.61
N ILE A 229 -0.93 3.53 20.24
CA ILE A 229 -0.77 4.99 20.31
C ILE A 229 -1.82 5.70 19.45
N ALA A 230 -2.09 5.22 18.24
CA ALA A 230 -3.09 5.81 17.34
C ALA A 230 -4.51 5.66 17.92
N THR A 231 -4.86 4.50 18.48
CA THR A 231 -6.15 4.30 19.15
C THR A 231 -6.30 5.22 20.36
N ALA A 232 -5.30 5.27 21.26
CA ALA A 232 -5.31 6.13 22.43
C ALA A 232 -5.37 7.62 22.07
N GLY A 233 -4.59 8.04 21.05
CA GLY A 233 -4.61 9.40 20.53
C GLY A 233 -5.97 9.78 19.96
N SER A 234 -6.56 8.93 19.12
CA SER A 234 -7.89 9.18 18.53
C SER A 234 -8.99 9.34 19.60
N TYR A 235 -8.93 8.53 20.67
CA TYR A 235 -9.86 8.62 21.79
C TYR A 235 -9.69 9.93 22.58
N TYR A 236 -8.45 10.32 22.87
CA TYR A 236 -8.15 11.55 23.63
C TYR A 236 -8.57 12.83 22.88
N PHE A 237 -8.34 12.88 21.56
CA PHE A 237 -8.69 14.05 20.75
C PHE A 237 -10.21 14.16 20.51
N HIS A 238 -10.92 13.04 20.36
CA HIS A 238 -12.37 13.07 20.18
C HIS A 238 -13.11 13.66 21.41
N HIS A 239 -12.57 13.48 22.62
CA HIS A 239 -13.15 14.06 23.83
C HIS A 239 -12.89 15.57 24.00
N LYS A 240 -11.87 16.13 23.33
CA LYS A 240 -11.55 17.57 23.41
C LYS A 240 -12.34 18.45 22.44
N GLU A 241 -13.00 17.88 21.43
CA GLU A 241 -13.87 18.63 20.51
C GLU A 241 -15.34 18.67 20.96
N VAL A 242 -15.74 17.80 21.89
CA VAL A 242 -17.14 17.69 22.37
C VAL A 242 -17.36 18.48 23.68
N ALA A 243 -16.29 18.99 24.30
CA ALA A 243 -16.30 19.82 25.51
C ALA A 243 -15.92 21.27 25.17
#